data_AF-A0A0E3PRG4-F1
#
_entry.id   AF-A0A0E3PRG4-F1
#
_cell.length_a   1.000
_cell.length_b   1.000
_cell.length_c   1.000
_cell.angle_alpha   90.00
_cell.angle_beta   90.00
_cell.angle_gamma   90.00
#
_symmetry.space_group_name_H-M   'P 1'
#
loop_
_entity.id
_entity.type
_entity.pdbx_description
1 polymer ?
#
loop_
_entity_poly.entity_id
_entity_poly.type
_entity_poly.pdbx_seq_one_letter_code
_entity_poly.pdbx_strand_id
1 'polypeptide(L)'
;MRTPMVEKVIVHMGVGESGQHLVNAEDILRNITGQEVVRCFAKRTLPAFSIKKNEPIGCKVTLRGQKAQEFLETAIGIVEKTLNRSQFDSLGNVSFGIEEHTDFPGMRYDPNIGVFGMDVTVVLKRPGERICKRRIAARKIPVDHRVTVDDAIAFLNESYGVEVM
;
A
#
# COMPACT_ATOMS: atom_id res chain seq x y z
N MET A 1 20.76 -15.33 4.70
CA MET A 1 19.51 -15.11 3.91
C MET A 1 18.27 -14.94 4.81
N ARG A 2 18.37 -14.25 5.96
CA ARG A 2 17.23 -14.01 6.86
C ARG A 2 16.76 -12.55 6.89
N THR A 3 17.48 -11.67 6.22
CA THR A 3 17.16 -10.25 6.09
C THR A 3 15.79 -10.10 5.40
N PRO A 4 14.84 -9.36 6.00
CA PRO A 4 13.62 -8.97 5.34
C PRO A 4 13.90 -8.15 4.07
N MET A 5 12.94 -8.17 3.14
CA MET A 5 12.93 -7.32 1.97
C MET A 5 11.50 -6.87 1.68
N VAL A 6 11.36 -5.73 1.01
CA VAL A 6 10.06 -5.29 0.49
C VAL A 6 9.62 -6.24 -0.63
N GLU A 7 8.48 -6.92 -0.44
CA GLU A 7 7.90 -7.74 -1.50
C GLU A 7 7.15 -6.89 -2.52
N LYS A 8 6.28 -6.03 -2.01
CA LYS A 8 5.39 -5.17 -2.78
C LYS A 8 4.89 -4.05 -1.88
N VAL A 9 4.57 -2.93 -2.51
CA VAL A 9 3.82 -1.84 -1.89
C VAL A 9 2.48 -1.77 -2.61
N ILE A 10 1.40 -1.78 -1.85
CA ILE A 10 0.04 -1.66 -2.37
C ILE A 10 -0.45 -0.27 -1.96
N VAL A 11 -0.82 0.52 -2.95
CA VAL A 11 -1.44 1.82 -2.75
C VAL A 11 -2.90 1.68 -3.10
N HIS A 12 -3.79 2.03 -2.20
CA HIS A 12 -5.23 1.97 -2.44
C HIS A 12 -5.90 3.29 -2.10
N MET A 13 -6.89 3.67 -2.92
CA MET A 13 -7.76 4.81 -2.66
C MET A 13 -9.20 4.33 -2.64
N GLY A 14 -9.85 4.53 -1.49
CA GLY A 14 -11.26 4.23 -1.28
C GLY A 14 -12.10 5.48 -1.56
N VAL A 15 -12.53 5.65 -2.82
CA VAL A 15 -13.30 6.84 -3.24
C VAL A 15 -14.75 6.78 -2.74
N GLY A 16 -15.33 5.58 -2.60
CA GLY A 16 -16.67 5.39 -2.03
C GLY A 16 -17.81 5.59 -3.03
N GLU A 17 -17.52 6.16 -4.20
CA GLU A 17 -18.51 6.48 -5.23
C GLU A 17 -18.02 6.08 -6.63
N SER A 18 -18.96 5.85 -7.54
CA SER A 18 -18.69 5.61 -8.95
C SER A 18 -18.75 6.91 -9.77
N GLY A 19 -18.34 6.83 -11.04
CA GLY A 19 -18.41 7.97 -11.97
C GLY A 19 -17.10 8.75 -12.06
N GLN A 20 -17.20 10.08 -12.25
CA GLN A 20 -16.05 10.92 -12.57
C GLN A 20 -15.03 11.00 -11.43
N HIS A 21 -15.49 10.93 -10.17
CA HIS A 21 -14.60 11.00 -9.01
C HIS A 21 -13.63 9.82 -8.96
N LEU A 22 -14.10 8.62 -9.33
CA LEU A 22 -13.25 7.44 -9.47
C LEU A 22 -12.24 7.57 -10.63
N VAL A 23 -12.65 8.16 -11.75
CA VAL A 23 -11.76 8.38 -12.90
C VAL A 23 -10.63 9.34 -12.52
N ASN A 24 -10.96 10.42 -11.81
CA ASN A 24 -9.96 11.37 -11.33
C ASN A 24 -8.96 10.70 -10.37
N ALA A 25 -9.46 9.87 -9.45
CA ALA A 25 -8.63 9.08 -8.53
C ALA A 25 -7.71 8.10 -9.29
N GLU A 26 -8.18 7.47 -10.36
CA GLU A 26 -7.35 6.61 -11.23
C GLU A 26 -6.23 7.39 -11.91
N ASP A 27 -6.53 8.58 -12.43
CA ASP A 27 -5.55 9.41 -13.11
C ASP A 27 -4.49 9.93 -12.13
N ILE A 28 -4.89 10.33 -10.91
CA ILE A 28 -3.97 10.70 -9.82
C ILE A 28 -3.03 9.53 -9.48
N LEU A 29 -3.57 8.33 -9.22
CA LEU A 29 -2.74 7.17 -8.91
C LEU A 29 -1.81 6.82 -10.07
N ARG A 30 -2.27 6.93 -11.31
CA ARG A 30 -1.45 6.68 -12.50
C ARG A 30 -0.30 7.67 -12.59
N ASN A 31 -0.54 8.95 -12.30
CA ASN A 31 0.48 9.99 -12.33
C ASN A 31 1.52 9.80 -11.22
N ILE A 32 1.08 9.47 -10.00
CA ILE A 32 1.98 9.25 -8.87
C ILE A 32 2.82 7.98 -9.06
N THR A 33 2.20 6.88 -9.49
CA THR A 33 2.86 5.56 -9.50
C THR A 33 3.49 5.19 -10.85
N GLY A 34 3.11 5.86 -11.94
CA GLY A 34 3.54 5.54 -13.31
C GLY A 34 3.16 4.11 -13.74
N GLN A 35 2.08 3.55 -13.18
CA GLN A 35 1.56 2.21 -13.52
C GLN A 35 0.06 2.25 -13.79
N GLU A 36 -0.43 1.25 -14.51
CA GLU A 36 -1.86 1.05 -14.71
C GLU A 36 -2.55 0.68 -13.40
N VAL A 37 -3.69 1.34 -13.17
CA VAL A 37 -4.48 1.22 -11.95
C VAL A 37 -5.56 0.17 -12.13
N VAL A 38 -5.81 -0.61 -11.09
CA VAL A 38 -6.86 -1.65 -11.09
C VAL A 38 -8.06 -1.16 -10.29
N ARG A 39 -9.25 -1.23 -10.91
CA ARG A 39 -10.54 -0.94 -10.26
C ARG A 39 -10.89 -2.01 -9.23
N CYS A 40 -11.39 -1.55 -8.09
CA CYS A 40 -11.94 -2.36 -7.01
C CYS A 40 -13.48 -2.31 -7.07
N PHE A 41 -14.11 -3.47 -7.13
CA PHE A 41 -15.55 -3.62 -7.24
C PHE A 41 -16.19 -3.96 -5.89
N ALA A 42 -17.40 -3.45 -5.66
CA ALA A 42 -18.22 -3.79 -4.51
C ALA A 42 -18.59 -5.27 -4.50
N LYS A 43 -18.35 -5.94 -3.37
CA LYS A 43 -18.79 -7.33 -3.17
C LYS A 43 -20.27 -7.44 -2.77
N ARG A 44 -20.82 -6.41 -2.12
CA ARG A 44 -22.17 -6.38 -1.55
C ARG A 44 -22.80 -5.02 -1.77
N THR A 45 -24.13 -5.00 -1.88
CA THR A 45 -24.93 -3.77 -1.84
C THR A 45 -25.01 -3.27 -0.40
N LEU A 46 -24.70 -2.00 -0.18
CA LEU A 46 -24.78 -1.33 1.12
C LEU A 46 -25.50 0.01 0.95
N PRO A 47 -26.81 0.09 1.26
CA PRO A 47 -27.60 1.30 1.07
C PRO A 47 -27.11 2.50 1.87
N ALA A 48 -26.51 2.28 3.05
CA ALA A 48 -25.96 3.35 3.88
C ALA A 48 -24.85 4.18 3.19
N PHE A 49 -24.15 3.56 2.24
CA PHE A 49 -23.10 4.20 1.43
C PHE A 49 -23.54 4.39 -0.02
N SER A 50 -24.82 4.20 -0.35
CA SER A 50 -25.34 4.24 -1.72
C SER A 50 -24.66 3.29 -2.71
N ILE A 51 -24.00 2.23 -2.20
CA ILE A 51 -23.19 1.30 -3.00
C ILE A 51 -24.03 0.13 -3.51
N LYS A 52 -23.94 -0.17 -4.81
CA LYS A 52 -24.52 -1.38 -5.43
C LYS A 52 -23.47 -2.48 -5.61
N LYS A 53 -23.92 -3.73 -5.57
CA LYS A 53 -23.06 -4.89 -5.87
C LYS A 53 -22.45 -4.78 -7.27
N ASN A 54 -21.17 -5.13 -7.39
CA ASN A 54 -20.35 -5.06 -8.61
C ASN A 54 -20.14 -3.66 -9.18
N GLU A 55 -20.43 -2.61 -8.41
CA GLU A 55 -20.11 -1.24 -8.77
C GLU A 55 -18.61 -0.95 -8.53
N PRO A 56 -17.92 -0.22 -9.42
CA PRO A 56 -16.54 0.19 -9.18
C PRO A 56 -16.51 1.36 -8.18
N ILE A 57 -15.75 1.23 -7.10
CA ILE A 57 -15.81 2.14 -5.92
C ILE A 57 -14.44 2.67 -5.50
N GLY A 58 -13.39 1.98 -5.91
CA GLY A 58 -12.04 2.37 -5.54
C GLY A 58 -11.04 1.87 -6.56
N CYS A 59 -9.80 2.25 -6.33
CA CYS A 59 -8.71 1.98 -7.24
C CYS A 59 -7.46 1.60 -6.44
N LYS A 60 -6.62 0.75 -7.03
CA LYS A 60 -5.38 0.32 -6.39
C LYS A 60 -4.28 0.05 -7.40
N VAL A 61 -3.04 0.21 -6.93
CA VAL A 61 -1.82 -0.15 -7.66
C VAL A 61 -0.99 -1.08 -6.79
N THR A 62 -0.26 -2.01 -7.40
CA THR A 62 0.70 -2.87 -6.69
C THR A 62 2.08 -2.70 -7.30
N LEU A 63 2.94 -1.97 -6.59
CA LEU A 63 4.32 -1.73 -6.96
C LEU A 63 5.23 -2.85 -6.47
N ARG A 64 6.25 -3.19 -7.25
CA ARG A 64 7.29 -4.18 -6.90
C ARG A 64 8.65 -3.73 -7.43
N GLY A 65 9.73 -4.28 -6.84
CA GLY A 65 11.09 -3.98 -7.26
C GLY A 65 11.47 -2.53 -6.99
N GLN A 66 12.24 -1.94 -7.90
CA GLN A 66 12.77 -0.58 -7.75
C GLN A 66 11.67 0.48 -7.59
N LYS A 67 10.61 0.42 -8.41
CA LYS A 67 9.46 1.34 -8.31
C LYS A 67 8.80 1.34 -6.94
N ALA A 68 8.80 0.20 -6.25
CA ALA A 68 8.24 0.12 -4.90
C ALA A 68 9.15 0.78 -3.86
N GLN A 69 10.46 0.68 -4.03
CA GLN A 69 11.44 1.29 -3.12
C GLN A 69 11.44 2.81 -3.24
N GLU A 70 11.43 3.33 -4.48
CA GLU A 70 11.36 4.78 -4.75
C GLU A 70 10.05 5.39 -4.23
N PHE A 71 8.91 4.71 -4.47
CA PHE A 71 7.63 5.15 -3.93
C PHE A 71 7.60 5.11 -2.40
N LEU A 72 8.17 4.06 -1.80
CA LEU A 72 8.18 3.91 -0.35
C LEU A 72 9.04 4.98 0.34
N GLU A 73 10.19 5.32 -0.23
CA GLU A 73 11.06 6.39 0.28
C GLU A 73 10.32 7.74 0.26
N THR A 74 9.61 8.03 -0.83
CA THR A 74 8.79 9.25 -0.96
C THR A 74 7.64 9.25 0.05
N ALA A 75 6.90 8.13 0.15
CA ALA A 75 5.75 7.99 1.04
C ALA A 75 6.14 8.08 2.53
N ILE A 76 7.23 7.45 2.93
CA ILE A 76 7.75 7.54 4.31
C ILE A 76 8.21 8.97 4.62
N GLY A 77 8.76 9.69 3.64
CA GLY A 77 9.11 11.10 3.78
C GLY A 77 7.91 12.00 4.08
N ILE A 78 6.75 11.72 3.48
CA ILE A 78 5.50 12.45 3.71
C ILE A 78 4.99 12.25 5.14
N VAL A 79 5.13 11.04 5.71
CA VAL A 79 4.73 10.73 7.10
C VAL A 79 5.84 11.10 8.11
N GLU A 80 6.76 11.98 7.73
CA GLU A 80 7.88 12.46 8.56
C GLU A 80 8.74 11.33 9.16
N LYS A 81 8.81 10.17 8.49
CA LYS A 81 9.50 8.97 8.96
C LYS A 81 9.02 8.43 10.31
N THR A 82 7.82 8.80 10.74
CA THR A 82 7.23 8.33 12.00
C THR A 82 6.20 7.24 11.72
N LEU A 83 6.30 6.11 12.42
CA LEU A 83 5.29 5.05 12.37
C LEU A 83 4.97 4.59 13.79
N ASN A 84 3.73 4.18 14.03
CA ASN A 84 3.32 3.64 15.31
C ASN A 84 3.44 2.12 15.31
N ARG A 85 3.83 1.52 16.43
CA ARG A 85 3.89 0.05 16.56
C ARG A 85 2.55 -0.63 16.27
N SER A 86 1.43 0.05 16.49
CA SER A 86 0.08 -0.44 16.20
C SER A 86 -0.24 -0.59 14.70
N GLN A 87 0.53 0.06 13.82
CA GLN A 87 0.38 -0.03 12.37
C GLN A 87 1.00 -1.30 11.78
N PHE A 88 1.74 -2.06 12.59
CA PHE A 88 2.37 -3.31 12.20
C PHE A 88 1.42 -4.49 12.44
N ASP A 89 1.33 -5.40 11.47
CA ASP A 89 0.60 -6.64 11.62
C ASP A 89 1.45 -7.75 12.28
N SER A 90 0.82 -8.87 12.62
CA SER A 90 1.50 -10.04 13.21
C SER A 90 2.58 -10.69 12.32
N LEU A 91 2.63 -10.34 11.04
CA LEU A 91 3.57 -10.84 10.05
C LEU A 91 4.63 -9.78 9.68
N GLY A 92 4.68 -8.66 10.38
CA GLY A 92 5.63 -7.57 10.15
C GLY A 92 5.34 -6.72 8.91
N ASN A 93 4.13 -6.78 8.35
CA ASN A 93 3.68 -5.84 7.33
C ASN A 93 3.22 -4.53 8.00
N VAL A 94 3.30 -3.43 7.26
CA VAL A 94 2.93 -2.10 7.76
C VAL A 94 1.86 -1.50 6.89
N SER A 95 0.89 -0.82 7.49
CA SER A 95 -0.03 0.05 6.75
C SER A 95 -0.14 1.42 7.41
N PHE A 96 -0.08 2.47 6.60
CA PHE A 96 -0.24 3.85 7.03
C PHE A 96 -1.06 4.62 5.99
N GLY A 97 -1.76 5.66 6.47
CA GLY A 97 -2.55 6.56 5.63
C GLY A 97 -1.76 7.80 5.26
N ILE A 98 -2.01 8.31 4.06
CA ILE A 98 -1.60 9.63 3.58
C ILE A 98 -2.90 10.38 3.30
N GLU A 99 -3.12 11.48 4.01
CA GLU A 99 -4.39 12.23 3.94
C GLU A 99 -4.50 13.01 2.63
N GLU A 100 -3.38 13.54 2.12
CA GLU A 100 -3.37 14.38 0.93
C GLU A 100 -2.42 13.85 -0.15
N HIS A 101 -2.95 13.58 -1.34
CA HIS A 101 -2.12 13.24 -2.50
C HIS A 101 -1.26 14.40 -3.02
N THR A 102 -1.52 15.64 -2.59
CA THR A 102 -0.75 16.85 -2.94
C THR A 102 0.65 16.86 -2.34
N ASP A 103 0.89 16.09 -1.28
CA ASP A 103 2.21 15.94 -0.67
C ASP A 103 3.18 15.16 -1.58
N PHE A 104 2.67 14.46 -2.59
CA PHE A 104 3.52 13.80 -3.56
C PHE A 104 4.17 14.81 -4.53
N PRO A 105 5.48 14.66 -4.80
CA PRO A 105 6.19 15.57 -5.69
C PRO A 105 5.60 15.52 -7.10
N GLY A 106 5.23 16.68 -7.63
CA GLY A 106 4.67 16.82 -8.98
C GLY A 106 3.14 16.84 -9.05
N MET A 107 2.45 16.59 -7.95
CA MET A 107 0.99 16.76 -7.87
C MET A 107 0.66 18.20 -7.50
N ARG A 108 -0.22 18.84 -8.28
CA ARG A 108 -0.76 20.17 -7.98
C ARG A 108 -2.20 20.05 -7.56
N TYR A 109 -2.60 20.89 -6.62
CA TYR A 109 -4.00 21.03 -6.24
C TYR A 109 -4.83 21.55 -7.41
N ASP A 110 -5.89 20.83 -7.76
CA ASP A 110 -6.92 21.27 -8.69
C ASP A 110 -8.26 21.43 -7.93
N PRO A 111 -8.81 22.65 -7.85
CA PRO A 111 -10.08 22.91 -7.17
C PRO A 111 -11.25 22.08 -7.69
N ASN A 112 -11.20 21.61 -8.95
CA ASN A 112 -12.28 20.84 -9.56
C ASN A 112 -12.24 19.35 -9.18
N ILE A 113 -11.07 18.85 -8.80
CA ILE A 113 -10.82 17.43 -8.53
C ILE A 113 -10.96 17.13 -7.03
N GLY A 114 -10.53 18.07 -6.19
CA GLY A 114 -10.54 17.93 -4.72
C GLY A 114 -9.32 17.16 -4.19
N VAL A 115 -9.26 17.01 -2.86
CA VAL A 115 -8.20 16.28 -2.17
C VAL A 115 -8.59 14.82 -1.96
N PHE A 116 -7.76 13.91 -2.44
CA PHE A 116 -7.85 12.48 -2.17
C PHE A 116 -6.79 12.03 -1.17
N GLY A 117 -7.22 11.21 -0.22
CA GLY A 117 -6.34 10.42 0.62
C GLY A 117 -6.08 9.04 0.03
N MET A 118 -5.00 8.41 0.48
CA MET A 118 -4.61 7.07 0.08
C MET A 118 -4.03 6.30 1.24
N ASP A 119 -4.20 5.00 1.19
CA ASP A 119 -3.67 4.07 2.17
C ASP A 119 -2.56 3.23 1.54
N VAL A 120 -1.40 3.24 2.17
CA VAL A 120 -0.20 2.54 1.70
C VAL A 120 0.05 1.33 2.59
N THR A 121 0.03 0.14 1.99
CA THR A 121 0.35 -1.12 2.65
C THR A 121 1.67 -1.67 2.11
N VAL A 122 2.65 -1.81 2.99
CA VAL A 122 3.97 -2.37 2.70
C VAL A 122 3.99 -3.82 3.14
N VAL A 123 4.23 -4.73 2.19
CA VAL A 123 4.39 -6.15 2.49
C VAL A 123 5.87 -6.48 2.55
N LEU A 124 6.31 -6.93 3.72
CA LEU A 124 7.66 -7.44 3.91
C LEU A 124 7.68 -8.96 3.75
N LYS A 125 8.80 -9.49 3.29
CA LYS A 125 9.02 -10.93 3.19
C LYS A 125 10.46 -11.29 3.51
N ARG A 126 10.67 -12.55 3.86
CA ARG A 126 12.02 -13.15 3.82
C ARG A 126 12.27 -13.87 2.49
N PRO A 127 13.54 -13.96 2.04
CA PRO A 127 13.90 -14.89 0.97
C PRO A 127 13.39 -16.31 1.30
N GLY A 128 12.87 -17.03 0.30
CA GLY A 128 12.33 -18.39 0.51
C GLY A 128 10.81 -18.46 0.70
N GLU A 129 10.12 -17.33 0.90
CA GLU A 129 8.64 -17.31 0.95
C GLU A 129 7.96 -17.73 -0.36
N ARG A 130 8.72 -17.85 -1.46
CA ARG A 130 8.20 -18.39 -2.73
C ARG A 130 7.57 -19.79 -2.55
N ILE A 131 7.96 -20.55 -1.54
CA ILE A 131 7.46 -21.91 -1.27
C ILE A 131 5.94 -21.93 -1.06
N CYS A 132 5.33 -20.89 -0.46
CA CYS A 132 3.88 -20.85 -0.26
C CYS A 132 3.12 -20.32 -1.49
N LYS A 133 3.80 -19.61 -2.39
CA LYS A 133 3.22 -18.93 -3.56
C LYS A 133 3.35 -19.76 -4.86
N ARG A 134 4.24 -20.75 -4.90
CA ARG A 134 4.48 -21.60 -6.07
C ARG A 134 3.44 -22.71 -6.22
N ARG A 135 3.15 -23.10 -7.46
CA ARG A 135 2.20 -24.18 -7.78
C ARG A 135 2.74 -25.57 -7.38
N ILE A 136 4.00 -25.85 -7.71
CA ILE A 136 4.61 -27.17 -7.49
C ILE A 136 5.25 -27.22 -6.11
N ALA A 137 4.99 -28.30 -5.35
CA ALA A 137 5.55 -28.52 -4.01
C ALA A 137 5.31 -27.32 -3.06
N ALA A 138 4.08 -26.80 -3.06
CA ALA A 138 3.65 -25.74 -2.15
C ALA A 138 3.69 -26.23 -0.70
N ARG A 139 4.27 -25.44 0.20
CA ARG A 139 4.24 -25.70 1.64
C ARG A 139 4.00 -24.41 2.42
N LYS A 140 3.45 -24.54 3.62
CA LYS A 140 3.31 -23.42 4.56
C LYS A 140 4.69 -22.99 5.09
N ILE A 141 4.83 -21.71 5.38
CA ILE A 141 6.05 -21.15 5.96
C ILE A 141 6.08 -21.51 7.46
N PRO A 142 7.16 -22.16 7.96
CA PRO A 142 7.38 -22.40 9.39
C PRO A 142 7.40 -21.09 10.17
N VAL A 143 6.99 -21.12 11.44
CA VAL A 143 6.88 -19.90 12.28
C VAL A 143 8.23 -19.19 12.38
N ASP A 144 9.32 -19.93 12.57
CA ASP A 144 10.68 -19.38 12.69
C ASP A 144 11.16 -18.61 11.46
N HIS A 145 10.61 -18.93 10.29
CA HIS A 145 10.97 -18.27 9.04
C HIS A 145 10.10 -17.05 8.75
N ARG A 146 9.02 -16.83 9.47
CA ARG A 146 8.17 -15.64 9.29
C ARG A 146 8.91 -14.38 9.74
N VAL A 147 8.54 -13.25 9.16
CA VAL A 147 8.99 -11.94 9.62
C VAL A 147 8.25 -11.63 10.92
N THR A 148 8.99 -11.20 11.94
CA THR A 148 8.40 -10.69 13.19
C THR A 148 8.26 -9.18 13.12
N VAL A 149 7.45 -8.59 14.01
CA VAL A 149 7.29 -7.14 14.09
C VAL A 149 8.62 -6.45 14.39
N ASP A 150 9.42 -7.01 15.30
CA ASP A 150 10.71 -6.42 15.66
C ASP A 150 11.71 -6.48 14.49
N ASP A 151 11.69 -7.56 13.69
CA ASP A 151 12.50 -7.64 12.46
C ASP A 151 12.09 -6.57 11.43
N ALA A 152 10.77 -6.32 11.32
CA ALA A 152 10.23 -5.32 10.40
C ALA A 152 10.61 -3.90 10.82
N ILE A 153 10.51 -3.60 12.12
CA ILE A 153 10.92 -2.30 12.69
C ILE A 153 12.42 -2.10 12.47
N ALA A 154 13.25 -3.09 12.79
CA ALA A 154 14.70 -3.02 12.57
C ALA A 154 15.04 -2.78 11.09
N PHE A 155 14.37 -3.49 10.17
CA PHE A 155 14.56 -3.33 8.74
C PHE A 155 14.18 -1.92 8.24
N LEU A 156 13.04 -1.38 8.68
CA LEU A 156 12.59 -0.04 8.28
C LEU A 156 13.44 1.07 8.88
N ASN A 157 13.93 0.88 10.11
CA ASN A 157 14.86 1.81 10.73
C ASN A 157 16.20 1.84 9.98
N GLU A 158 16.80 0.68 9.69
CA GLU A 158 18.09 0.59 8.99
C GLU A 158 18.00 1.08 7.53
N SER A 159 16.92 0.74 6.82
CA SER A 159 16.80 1.01 5.38
C SER A 159 16.26 2.40 5.04
N TYR A 160 15.34 2.93 5.87
CA TYR A 160 14.59 4.16 5.57
C TYR A 160 14.71 5.23 6.67
N GLY A 161 15.35 4.91 7.80
CA GLY A 161 15.49 5.82 8.94
C GLY A 161 14.17 6.10 9.65
N VAL A 162 13.27 5.12 9.66
CA VAL A 162 11.96 5.24 10.33
C VAL A 162 12.13 5.15 11.84
N GLU A 163 11.55 6.10 12.57
CA GLU A 163 11.37 6.04 14.01
C GLU A 163 10.00 5.45 14.34
N VAL A 164 10.00 4.38 15.14
CA VAL A 164 8.77 3.71 15.57
C VAL A 164 8.46 4.06 17.02
N MET A 165 7.29 4.66 17.23
CA MET A 165 6.75 5.00 18.56
C MET A 165 5.86 3.89 19.13
#